data_AF-A0AAV6UXB1-F1
#
_entry.id   AF-A0AAV6UXB1-F1
#
_cell.length_a   1.000
_cell.length_b   1.000
_cell.length_c   1.000
_cell.angle_alpha   90.00
_cell.angle_beta   90.00
_cell.angle_gamma   90.00
#
_symmetry.space_group_name_H-M   'P 1'
#
loop_
_entity.id
_entity.type
_entity.pdbx_description
1 polymer ?
#
loop_
_entity_poly.entity_id
_entity_poly.type
_entity_poly.pdbx_seq_one_letter_code
_entity_poly.pdbx_strand_id
1 'polypeptide(L)'
;MSGPNMSPGNVILRAEILPDSAFRLEGQDMVLTQTVSLSEALLGCTVGVTTFDGKRIHLQVTEVIQPKYRIPIKGEGMPIIGLGCKSDLIVEFDVIFPEKINSRQRKLLEETFNVKTN
;
A
#
# COMPACT_ATOMS: atom_id res chain seq x y z
N MET A 1 -15.49 21.80 45.17
CA MET A 1 -14.88 21.87 46.52
C MET A 1 -13.61 21.01 46.48
N SER A 2 -12.45 21.62 46.19
CA SER A 2 -11.16 20.91 46.17
C SER A 2 -10.44 21.20 47.49
N GLY A 3 -10.13 20.17 48.28
CA GLY A 3 -9.44 20.28 49.58
C GLY A 3 -7.92 20.11 49.45
N PRO A 4 -7.11 20.70 50.36
CA PRO A 4 -5.67 20.90 50.20
C PRO A 4 -4.78 19.66 50.39
N ASN A 5 -5.30 18.43 50.25
CA ASN A 5 -4.55 17.19 50.54
C ASN A 5 -4.84 16.00 49.60
N MET A 6 -5.42 16.23 48.41
CA MET A 6 -5.59 15.18 47.41
C MET A 6 -4.42 15.18 46.42
N SER A 7 -3.76 14.03 46.27
CA SER A 7 -2.76 13.84 45.21
C SER A 7 -3.41 14.06 43.85
N PRO A 8 -2.78 14.81 42.92
CA PRO A 8 -3.31 15.02 41.58
C PRO A 8 -3.70 13.68 40.93
N GLY A 9 -4.87 13.63 40.31
CA GLY A 9 -5.32 12.45 39.57
C GLY A 9 -4.50 12.22 38.31
N ASN A 10 -4.54 11.00 37.78
CA ASN A 10 -3.87 10.66 36.53
C ASN A 10 -4.67 11.13 35.32
N VAL A 11 -3.97 11.68 34.32
CA VAL A 11 -4.52 11.94 32.99
C VAL A 11 -4.08 10.81 32.07
N ILE A 12 -5.05 10.10 31.48
CA ILE A 12 -4.78 9.07 30.47
C ILE A 12 -5.17 9.65 29.11
N LEU A 13 -4.18 9.83 28.23
CA LEU A 13 -4.41 10.22 26.84
C LEU A 13 -4.50 8.96 25.99
N ARG A 14 -5.56 8.85 25.19
CA ARG A 14 -5.71 7.82 24.16
C ARG A 14 -5.70 8.51 22.80
N ALA A 15 -4.72 8.15 21.97
CA ALA A 15 -4.70 8.55 20.57
C ALA A 15 -5.40 7.47 19.75
N GLU A 16 -6.25 7.90 18.81
CA GLU A 16 -6.92 7.02 17.86
C GLU A 16 -6.54 7.46 16.45
N ILE A 17 -6.19 6.49 15.59
CA ILE A 17 -5.95 6.75 14.18
C ILE A 17 -7.30 6.74 13.49
N LEU A 18 -7.67 7.88 12.91
CA LEU A 18 -8.86 7.95 12.06
C LEU A 18 -8.59 7.16 10.77
N PRO A 19 -9.55 6.37 10.28
CA PRO A 19 -9.38 5.64 9.03
C PRO A 19 -9.14 6.63 7.89
N ASP A 20 -8.03 6.45 7.18
CA ASP A 20 -7.74 7.14 5.92
C ASP A 20 -8.18 6.25 4.75
N SER A 21 -8.70 6.84 3.68
CA SER A 21 -9.13 6.08 2.50
C SER A 21 -7.98 5.44 1.73
N ALA A 22 -6.77 6.01 1.82
CA ALA A 22 -5.60 5.55 1.09
C ALA A 22 -4.69 4.69 1.97
N PHE A 23 -4.64 4.94 3.28
CA PHE A 23 -3.67 4.28 4.16
C PHE A 23 -4.31 3.42 5.25
N ARG A 24 -3.73 2.24 5.45
CA ARG A 24 -4.09 1.33 6.53
C ARG A 24 -2.88 1.00 7.38
N LEU A 25 -3.02 1.00 8.70
CA LEU A 25 -1.98 0.50 9.60
C LEU A 25 -2.09 -1.04 9.72
N GLU A 26 -1.01 -1.75 9.40
CA GLU A 26 -0.86 -3.19 9.61
C GLU A 26 0.32 -3.45 10.56
N GLY A 27 0.02 -3.71 11.84
CA GLY A 27 1.05 -3.87 12.85
C GLY A 27 1.78 -2.56 13.12
N GLN A 28 3.04 -2.46 12.69
CA GLN A 28 3.86 -1.25 12.79
C GLN A 28 4.04 -0.54 11.45
N ASP A 29 3.66 -1.18 10.33
CA ASP A 29 3.86 -0.65 8.99
C ASP A 29 2.58 0.00 8.44
N MET A 30 2.77 0.97 7.55
CA MET A 30 1.68 1.54 6.78
C MET A 30 1.52 0.79 5.46
N VAL A 31 0.29 0.51 5.08
CA VAL A 31 -0.07 -0.06 3.79
C VAL A 31 -0.85 0.95 2.98
N LEU A 32 -0.42 1.16 1.74
CA LEU A 32 -1.11 1.95 0.72
C LEU A 32 -1.51 1.02 -0.41
N THR A 33 -2.80 0.98 -0.75
CA THR A 33 -3.28 0.20 -1.89
C THR A 33 -3.22 1.05 -3.15
N GLN A 34 -2.49 0.57 -4.16
CA GLN A 34 -2.42 1.18 -5.48
C GLN A 34 -3.08 0.29 -6.51
N THR A 35 -4.00 0.89 -7.25
CA THR A 35 -4.74 0.20 -8.29
C THR A 35 -4.03 0.30 -9.63
N VAL A 36 -3.85 -0.83 -10.30
CA VAL A 36 -3.23 -0.93 -11.62
C VAL A 36 -4.11 -1.75 -12.56
N SER A 37 -4.04 -1.46 -13.85
CA SER A 37 -4.71 -2.26 -14.87
C SER A 37 -4.02 -3.61 -15.06
N LEU A 38 -4.76 -4.61 -15.56
CA LEU A 38 -4.18 -5.90 -15.95
C LEU A 38 -3.00 -5.75 -16.93
N SER A 39 -3.05 -4.79 -17.85
CA SER A 39 -1.92 -4.53 -18.76
C SER A 39 -0.68 -4.02 -18.05
N GLU A 40 -0.84 -3.08 -17.11
CA GLU A 40 0.26 -2.57 -16.29
C GLU A 40 0.83 -3.66 -15.39
N ALA A 41 -0.02 -4.51 -14.83
CA ALA A 41 0.40 -5.65 -14.02
C ALA A 41 1.24 -6.67 -14.80
N LEU A 42 0.95 -6.89 -16.08
CA LEU A 42 1.65 -7.86 -16.92
C LEU A 42 2.88 -7.29 -17.66
N LEU A 43 2.82 -6.02 -18.07
CA LEU A 43 3.83 -5.40 -18.92
C LEU A 43 4.78 -4.45 -18.17
N GLY A 44 4.51 -4.22 -16.88
CA GLY A 44 5.20 -3.25 -16.06
C GLY A 44 4.54 -1.87 -16.08
N CYS A 45 4.84 -1.09 -15.05
CA CYS A 45 4.25 0.24 -14.84
C CYS A 45 5.14 1.14 -13.99
N THR A 46 4.82 2.43 -13.98
CA THR A 46 5.42 3.40 -13.05
C THR A 46 4.30 4.05 -12.24
N VAL A 47 4.28 3.81 -10.94
CA VAL A 47 3.25 4.31 -10.04
C VAL A 47 3.78 5.48 -9.22
N GLY A 48 3.03 6.58 -9.20
CA GLY A 48 3.28 7.70 -8.30
C GLY A 48 2.65 7.44 -6.94
N VAL A 49 3.47 7.37 -5.89
CA VAL A 49 3.04 7.22 -4.50
C VAL A 49 3.25 8.53 -3.78
N THR A 50 2.23 9.02 -3.09
CA THR A 50 2.39 10.12 -2.14
C THR A 50 2.45 9.50 -0.75
N THR A 51 3.50 9.77 0.01
CA THR A 51 3.65 9.32 1.40
C THR A 51 2.76 10.13 2.33
N PHE A 52 2.59 9.67 3.57
CA PHE A 52 1.78 10.38 4.58
C PHE A 52 2.34 11.78 4.94
N ASP A 53 3.64 12.00 4.76
CA ASP A 53 4.29 13.31 4.95
C ASP A 53 4.31 14.18 3.68
N GLY A 54 3.60 13.75 2.63
CA GLY A 54 3.38 14.52 1.41
C GLY A 54 4.48 14.42 0.36
N LYS A 55 5.52 13.61 0.60
CA LYS A 55 6.58 13.35 -0.38
C LYS A 55 6.03 12.50 -1.53
N ARG A 56 6.41 12.85 -2.76
CA ARG A 56 6.08 12.07 -3.97
C ARG A 56 7.25 11.17 -4.35
N ILE A 57 6.96 9.89 -4.52
CA ILE A 57 7.92 8.86 -4.89
C ILE A 57 7.39 8.15 -6.14
N HIS A 58 8.24 7.99 -7.15
CA HIS A 58 7.92 7.20 -8.33
C HIS A 58 8.50 5.80 -8.20
N LEU A 59 7.62 4.80 -8.20
CA LEU A 59 7.98 3.40 -8.12
C LEU A 59 7.87 2.78 -9.51
N GLN A 60 8.99 2.35 -10.08
CA GLN A 60 9.00 1.60 -11.33
C GLN A 60 8.92 0.09 -11.03
N VAL A 61 7.91 -0.58 -11.59
CA VAL A 61 7.70 -2.02 -11.45
C VAL A 61 7.83 -2.64 -12.83
N THR A 62 8.89 -3.41 -13.03
CA THR A 62 9.16 -4.12 -14.30
C THR A 62 8.77 -5.59 -14.25
N GLU A 63 8.58 -6.14 -13.06
CA GLU A 63 8.15 -7.51 -12.85
C GLU A 63 6.63 -7.65 -13.01
N VAL A 64 6.18 -8.89 -13.20
CA VAL A 64 4.74 -9.19 -13.24
C VAL A 64 4.14 -9.02 -11.85
N ILE A 65 3.15 -8.13 -11.74
CA ILE A 65 2.40 -7.88 -10.50
C ILE A 65 1.37 -8.99 -10.32
N GLN A 66 1.55 -9.78 -9.27
CA GLN A 66 0.63 -10.84 -8.89
C GLN A 66 -0.46 -10.32 -7.94
N PRO A 67 -1.59 -11.02 -7.78
CA PRO A 67 -2.54 -10.70 -6.72
C PRO A 67 -1.86 -10.64 -5.35
N LYS A 68 -2.11 -9.57 -4.58
CA LYS A 68 -1.49 -9.30 -3.27
C LYS A 68 0.02 -9.05 -3.32
N TYR A 69 0.57 -8.73 -4.50
CA TYR A 69 1.95 -8.32 -4.61
C TYR A 69 2.18 -7.02 -3.82
N ARG A 70 3.28 -6.97 -3.07
CA ARG A 70 3.62 -5.91 -2.13
C ARG A 70 5.06 -5.47 -2.33
N ILE A 71 5.30 -4.17 -2.40
CA ILE A 71 6.65 -3.58 -2.43
C ILE A 71 6.85 -2.67 -1.21
N PRO A 72 7.86 -2.93 -0.36
CA PRO A 72 8.20 -2.01 0.71
C PRO A 72 9.03 -0.82 0.20
N ILE A 73 8.63 0.39 0.56
CA ILE A 73 9.42 1.61 0.44
C ILE A 73 10.05 1.87 1.80
N LYS A 74 11.38 1.67 1.88
CA LYS A 74 12.12 1.67 3.14
C LYS A 74 12.10 3.03 3.83
N GLY A 75 11.71 3.03 5.10
CA GLY A 75 11.75 4.22 5.96
C GLY A 75 10.74 5.34 5.63
N GLU A 76 9.73 5.05 4.81
CA GLU A 76 8.68 6.00 4.43
C GLU A 76 7.34 5.75 5.17
N GLY A 77 7.35 4.89 6.19
CA GLY A 77 6.22 4.62 7.08
C GLY A 77 6.21 5.49 8.34
N MET A 78 5.47 5.04 9.36
CA MET A 78 5.26 5.82 10.60
C MET A 78 6.51 5.86 11.48
N PRO A 79 6.74 6.94 12.24
CA PRO A 79 7.77 6.96 13.27
C PRO A 79 7.56 5.85 14.31
N ILE A 80 8.61 5.07 14.59
CA ILE A 80 8.57 4.02 15.60
C ILE A 80 8.98 4.61 16.95
N ILE A 81 8.06 4.58 17.91
CA ILE A 81 8.24 5.17 19.23
C ILE A 81 9.44 4.52 19.94
N GLY A 82 10.39 5.35 20.38
CA GLY A 82 11.56 4.92 21.16
C GLY A 82 12.75 4.40 20.35
N LEU A 83 12.62 4.25 19.03
CA LEU A 83 13.69 3.73 18.16
C LEU A 83 14.35 4.79 17.25
N GLY A 84 13.76 5.98 17.15
CA GLY A 84 14.32 7.09 16.35
C GLY A 84 14.33 6.85 14.83
N CYS A 85 13.70 5.77 14.37
CA CYS A 85 13.57 5.41 12.97
C CYS A 85 12.09 5.42 12.53
N LYS A 86 11.86 5.30 11.22
CA LYS A 86 10.54 5.12 10.62
C LYS A 86 10.37 3.66 10.20
N SER A 87 9.12 3.18 10.24
CA SER A 87 8.71 1.91 9.65
C SER A 87 8.76 1.99 8.12
N ASP A 88 8.40 0.90 7.44
CA ASP A 88 8.29 0.92 5.98
C ASP A 88 6.87 1.30 5.55
N LEU A 89 6.78 1.87 4.33
CA LEU A 89 5.51 2.03 3.62
C LEU A 89 5.37 0.87 2.64
N ILE A 90 4.36 0.03 2.83
CA ILE A 90 4.07 -1.11 1.97
C ILE A 90 3.09 -0.67 0.89
N VAL A 91 3.50 -0.72 -0.36
CA VAL A 91 2.61 -0.53 -1.50
C VAL A 91 2.03 -1.88 -1.89
N GLU A 92 0.74 -2.08 -1.65
CA GLU A 92 -0.01 -3.25 -2.10
C GLU A 92 -0.71 -2.95 -3.42
N PHE A 93 -0.65 -3.88 -4.36
CA PHE A 93 -1.27 -3.70 -5.68
C PHE A 93 -2.62 -4.41 -5.78
N ASP A 94 -3.63 -3.67 -6.22
CA ASP A 94 -4.92 -4.20 -6.65
C ASP A 94 -5.03 -4.14 -8.18
N VAL A 95 -5.32 -5.28 -8.81
CA VAL A 95 -5.32 -5.41 -10.27
C VAL A 95 -6.75 -5.37 -10.79
N ILE A 96 -7.07 -4.30 -11.54
CA ILE A 96 -8.36 -4.19 -12.23
C ILE A 96 -8.30 -4.99 -13.53
N PHE A 97 -9.19 -5.97 -13.62
CA PHE A 97 -9.45 -6.71 -14.85
C PHE A 97 -10.46 -5.96 -15.73
N PRO A 98 -10.31 -6.02 -17.07
CA PRO A 98 -11.33 -5.50 -17.96
C PRO A 98 -12.63 -6.30 -17.82
N GLU A 99 -13.78 -5.62 -17.83
CA GLU A 99 -15.09 -6.28 -17.72
C GLU A 99 -15.39 -7.22 -18.89
N LYS A 100 -14.85 -6.90 -20.08
CA LYS A 100 -15.07 -7.65 -21.32
C LYS A 100 -13.80 -7.64 -22.16
N ILE A 101 -13.61 -8.72 -22.92
CA ILE A 101 -12.62 -8.83 -23.98
C ILE A 101 -13.31 -9.26 -25.27
N ASN A 102 -12.92 -8.68 -26.40
CA ASN A 102 -13.48 -9.02 -27.71
C ASN A 102 -12.82 -10.29 -28.29
N SER A 103 -13.43 -10.85 -29.35
CA SER A 103 -12.95 -12.10 -29.97
C SER A 103 -11.51 -12.02 -30.47
N ARG A 104 -11.08 -10.86 -30.98
CA ARG A 104 -9.70 -10.65 -31.42
C ARG A 104 -8.72 -10.66 -30.24
N GLN A 105 -9.04 -9.95 -29.16
CA GLN A 105 -8.23 -9.94 -27.94
C GLN A 105 -8.13 -11.33 -27.33
N ARG A 106 -9.24 -12.08 -27.24
CA ARG A 106 -9.23 -13.45 -26.72
C ARG A 106 -8.29 -14.36 -27.51
N LYS A 107 -8.36 -14.33 -28.84
CA LYS A 107 -7.48 -15.15 -29.70
C LYS A 107 -6.00 -14.84 -29.47
N LEU A 108 -5.64 -13.56 -29.38
CA LEU A 108 -4.26 -13.14 -29.10
C LEU A 108 -3.78 -13.59 -27.71
N LEU A 109 -4.64 -13.51 -26.70
CA LEU A 109 -4.32 -13.95 -25.35
C LEU A 109 -4.15 -15.48 -25.30
N GLU A 110 -5.02 -16.24 -25.98
CA GLU A 110 -4.88 -17.69 -26.11
C GLU A 110 -3.55 -18.06 -26.78
N GLU A 111 -3.18 -17.42 -27.89
CA GLU A 111 -1.90 -17.65 -28.56
C GLU A 111 -0.70 -17.32 -27.67
N THR A 112 -0.80 -16.27 -26.85
CA THR A 112 0.30 -15.80 -25.97
C THR A 112 0.47 -16.70 -24.74
N PHE A 113 -0.63 -17.09 -24.08
CA PHE A 113 -0.58 -17.82 -22.81
C PHE A 113 -0.66 -19.34 -22.93
N ASN A 114 -1.22 -19.91 -24.01
CA ASN A 114 -1.29 -21.38 -24.20
C ASN A 114 -0.01 -21.98 -24.82
N VAL A 115 1.09 -21.23 -24.90
CA VAL A 115 2.37 -21.84 -25.24
C VAL A 115 2.73 -22.79 -24.10
N LYS A 116 2.73 -24.10 -24.38
CA LYS A 116 3.19 -25.15 -23.45
C LYS A 116 4.56 -24.73 -22.93
N THR A 117 4.61 -24.25 -21.70
CA THR A 117 5.86 -23.92 -21.03
C THR A 117 6.53 -25.25 -20.72
N ASN A 118 7.61 -25.55 -21.44
CA ASN A 118 8.48 -26.70 -21.21
C ASN A 118 9.37 -26.44 -20.00
#